data_AF-A0A7K3GC14-F1
#
_entry.id   AF-A0A7K3GC14-F1
#
_cell.length_a   1.000
_cell.length_b   1.000
_cell.length_c   1.000
_cell.angle_alpha   90.00
_cell.angle_beta   90.00
_cell.angle_gamma   90.00
#
_symmetry.space_group_name_H-M   'P 1'
#
loop_
_entity.id
_entity.type
_entity.pdbx_description
1 polymer ?
#
loop_
_entity_poly.entity_id
_entity_poly.type
_entity_poly.pdbx_seq_one_letter_code
_entity_poly.pdbx_strand_id
1 'polypeptide(L)'
;MFTRKTAVMLHRTLWLLFFVQLVVSFTVGLPYPYAVSWLPLIAAVGVGIALARHTGKEIEAAARPPVEVDPPVAGRWSALNSPADRTPSHGTHQYGQTYAIDIVAEAEEEERSRPPFAWLWPVARRSEDFPAFGAPLFAVADATVVHAEDGQRDHVSRNSLPAVLYLMVLEATVRVLAGARRVVGNHLILDLGNGTYAVYAHLRRGSLTVRAGDRVTAGQELARCGNSGNSTEPHLHFQLMDGPNLDRARGVPFTWRGLGVPKNKETFESIPGATHPA
;
A
#
# COMPACT_ATOMS: atom_id res chain seq x y z
N MET A 1 -29.08 -3.62 9.57
CA MET A 1 -28.01 -4.00 8.62
C MET A 1 -26.72 -3.33 9.09
N PHE A 2 -25.76 -4.10 9.63
CA PHE A 2 -24.48 -3.56 10.10
C PHE A 2 -23.69 -3.06 8.89
N THR A 3 -23.55 -1.73 8.73
CA THR A 3 -22.81 -1.18 7.59
C THR A 3 -21.31 -1.49 7.75
N ARG A 4 -20.58 -1.72 6.64
CA ARG A 4 -19.11 -1.94 6.64
C ARG A 4 -18.37 -0.87 7.46
N LYS A 5 -18.86 0.39 7.42
CA LYS A 5 -18.35 1.50 8.23
C LYS A 5 -18.41 1.19 9.74
N THR A 6 -19.55 0.71 10.22
CA THR A 6 -19.74 0.34 11.63
C THR A 6 -18.81 -0.79 12.05
N ALA A 7 -18.63 -1.80 11.20
CA ALA A 7 -17.74 -2.92 11.48
C ALA A 7 -16.25 -2.51 11.51
N VAL A 8 -15.81 -1.62 10.61
CA VAL A 8 -14.44 -1.05 10.63
C VAL A 8 -14.22 -0.20 11.88
N MET A 9 -15.19 0.63 12.27
CA MET A 9 -15.13 1.42 13.52
C MET A 9 -15.07 0.53 14.76
N LEU A 10 -15.89 -0.54 14.81
CA LEU A 10 -15.86 -1.52 15.88
C LEU A 10 -14.49 -2.20 15.96
N HIS A 11 -13.95 -2.67 14.83
CA HIS A 11 -12.63 -3.30 14.79
C HIS A 11 -11.52 -2.40 15.34
N ARG A 12 -11.48 -1.12 14.93
CA ARG A 12 -10.53 -0.13 15.46
C ARG A 12 -10.71 0.12 16.96
N THR A 13 -11.97 0.22 17.41
CA THR A 13 -12.30 0.43 18.83
C THR A 13 -11.85 -0.74 19.69
N LEU A 14 -12.05 -1.99 19.23
CA LEU A 14 -11.63 -3.19 19.95
C LEU A 14 -10.11 -3.28 20.10
N TRP A 15 -9.36 -2.93 19.04
CA TRP A 15 -7.90 -2.83 19.12
C TRP A 15 -7.45 -1.74 20.10
N LEU A 16 -8.06 -0.55 20.04
CA LEU A 16 -7.75 0.53 20.98
C LEU A 16 -8.02 0.11 22.43
N LEU A 17 -9.17 -0.51 22.69
CA LEU A 17 -9.52 -1.03 24.01
C LEU A 17 -8.49 -2.06 24.50
N PHE A 18 -8.09 -3.00 23.65
CA PHE A 18 -7.05 -3.98 23.98
C PHE A 18 -5.73 -3.30 24.39
N PHE A 19 -5.22 -2.36 23.59
CA PHE A 19 -3.95 -1.71 23.89
C PHE A 19 -4.03 -0.81 25.13
N VAL A 20 -5.14 -0.09 25.33
CA VAL A 20 -5.35 0.71 26.55
C VAL A 20 -5.35 -0.21 27.77
N GLN A 21 -6.09 -1.32 27.73
CA GLN A 21 -6.10 -2.29 28.83
C GLN A 21 -4.72 -2.89 29.09
N LEU A 22 -3.97 -3.23 28.04
CA LEU A 22 -2.61 -3.75 28.16
C LEU A 22 -1.70 -2.76 28.87
N VAL A 23 -1.70 -1.48 28.47
CA VAL A 23 -0.90 -0.43 29.13
C VAL A 23 -1.34 -0.21 30.58
N VAL A 24 -2.65 -0.13 30.84
CA VAL A 24 -3.20 0.04 32.18
C VAL A 24 -2.79 -1.13 33.08
N SER A 25 -2.76 -2.36 32.56
CA SER A 25 -2.38 -3.55 33.34
C SER A 25 -0.95 -3.52 33.89
N PHE A 26 -0.05 -2.73 33.28
CA PHE A 26 1.32 -2.53 33.78
C PHE A 26 1.43 -1.45 34.86
N THR A 27 0.41 -0.60 35.02
CA THR A 27 0.46 0.58 35.90
C THR A 27 -0.48 0.46 37.09
N VAL A 28 -1.61 -0.23 36.95
CA VAL A 28 -2.60 -0.45 38.01
C VAL A 28 -3.19 -1.85 37.91
N GLY A 29 -3.60 -2.41 39.06
CA GLY A 29 -4.34 -3.67 39.08
C GLY A 29 -5.71 -3.52 38.41
N LEU A 30 -6.01 -4.36 37.42
CA LEU A 30 -7.32 -4.36 36.77
C LEU A 30 -8.39 -4.91 37.72
N PRO A 31 -9.62 -4.35 37.74
CA PRO A 31 -10.70 -4.79 38.62
C PRO A 31 -11.36 -6.11 38.17
N TYR A 32 -10.72 -6.85 37.26
CA TYR A 32 -11.21 -8.09 36.67
C TYR A 32 -10.02 -9.02 36.34
N PRO A 33 -10.25 -10.34 36.13
CA PRO A 33 -9.17 -11.28 35.83
C PRO A 33 -8.40 -10.92 34.57
N TYR A 34 -7.07 -11.08 34.59
CA TYR A 34 -6.21 -10.76 33.44
C TYR A 34 -6.65 -11.45 32.13
N ALA A 35 -7.19 -12.67 32.19
CA ALA A 35 -7.72 -13.35 31.00
C ALA A 35 -8.80 -12.53 30.26
N VAL A 36 -9.59 -11.71 30.97
CA VAL A 36 -10.66 -10.87 30.40
C VAL A 36 -10.08 -9.73 29.55
N SER A 37 -8.85 -9.25 29.80
CA SER A 37 -8.21 -8.20 28.99
C SER A 37 -7.89 -8.65 27.57
N TRP A 38 -7.99 -9.95 27.27
CA TRP A 38 -7.78 -10.50 25.94
C TRP A 38 -9.06 -10.57 25.10
N LEU A 39 -10.24 -10.40 25.70
CA LEU A 39 -11.51 -10.46 24.96
C LEU A 39 -11.61 -9.41 23.83
N PRO A 40 -11.16 -8.14 24.02
CA PRO A 40 -11.20 -7.19 22.92
C PRO A 40 -10.30 -7.59 21.75
N LEU A 41 -9.12 -8.20 22.00
CA LEU A 41 -8.26 -8.73 20.95
C LEU A 41 -8.94 -9.86 20.18
N ILE A 42 -9.49 -10.85 20.89
CA ILE A 42 -10.17 -12.00 20.27
C ILE A 42 -11.36 -11.51 19.41
N ALA A 43 -12.15 -10.57 19.94
CA ALA A 43 -13.25 -9.96 19.20
C ALA A 43 -12.74 -9.16 17.99
N ALA A 44 -11.65 -8.38 18.13
CA ALA A 44 -11.05 -7.64 17.03
C ALA A 44 -10.60 -8.58 15.90
N VAL A 45 -9.91 -9.67 16.23
CA VAL A 45 -9.49 -10.70 15.28
C VAL A 45 -10.69 -11.33 14.59
N GLY A 46 -11.72 -11.72 15.34
CA GLY A 46 -12.95 -12.30 14.79
C GLY A 46 -13.67 -11.35 13.81
N VAL A 47 -13.83 -10.08 14.20
CA VAL A 47 -14.41 -9.04 13.32
C VAL A 47 -13.54 -8.82 12.08
N GLY A 48 -12.20 -8.83 12.24
CA GLY A 48 -11.25 -8.69 11.13
C GLY A 48 -11.36 -9.82 10.11
N ILE A 49 -11.42 -11.07 10.57
CA ILE A 49 -11.61 -12.26 9.72
C ILE A 49 -12.97 -12.20 9.01
N ALA A 50 -14.04 -11.82 9.71
CA ALA A 50 -15.37 -11.70 9.13
C ALA A 50 -15.40 -10.60 8.04
N LEU A 51 -14.80 -9.45 8.31
CA LEU A 51 -14.66 -8.35 7.35
C LEU A 51 -13.87 -8.79 6.10
N ALA A 52 -12.74 -9.47 6.29
CA ALA A 52 -11.92 -9.95 5.18
C ALA A 52 -12.69 -10.94 4.31
N ARG A 53 -13.35 -11.94 4.91
CA ARG A 53 -14.17 -12.93 4.19
C ARG A 53 -15.35 -12.30 3.47
N HIS A 54 -16.04 -11.36 4.10
CA HIS A 54 -17.17 -10.67 3.48
C HIS A 54 -16.72 -9.80 2.30
N THR A 55 -15.63 -9.06 2.46
CA THR A 55 -15.04 -8.25 1.37
C THR A 55 -14.58 -9.12 0.21
N GLY A 56 -13.97 -10.28 0.49
CA GLY A 56 -13.61 -11.25 -0.54
C GLY A 56 -14.81 -11.73 -1.35
N LYS A 57 -15.91 -12.12 -0.68
CA LYS A 57 -17.17 -12.50 -1.34
C LYS A 57 -17.77 -11.36 -2.17
N GLU A 58 -17.74 -10.13 -1.67
CA GLU A 58 -18.23 -8.96 -2.41
C GLU A 58 -17.39 -8.69 -3.67
N ILE A 59 -16.07 -8.88 -3.60
CA ILE A 59 -15.17 -8.73 -4.75
C ILE A 59 -15.42 -9.81 -5.79
N GLU A 60 -15.57 -11.06 -5.35
CA GLU A 60 -15.89 -12.19 -6.23
C GLU A 60 -17.25 -12.00 -6.91
N ALA A 61 -18.27 -11.57 -6.16
CA ALA A 61 -19.59 -11.29 -6.69
C ALA A 61 -19.62 -10.08 -7.65
N ALA A 62 -18.72 -9.11 -7.45
CA ALA A 62 -18.56 -7.92 -8.29
C ALA A 62 -17.38 -8.05 -9.25
N ALA A 63 -16.96 -9.28 -9.58
CA ALA A 63 -15.83 -9.53 -10.46
C ALA A 63 -16.05 -8.80 -11.80
N ARG A 64 -15.04 -8.02 -12.19
CA ARG A 64 -15.01 -7.29 -13.46
C ARG A 64 -13.72 -7.63 -14.20
N PRO A 65 -13.70 -7.54 -15.55
CA PRO A 65 -12.48 -7.80 -16.31
C PRO A 65 -11.35 -6.85 -15.87
N PRO A 66 -10.08 -7.27 -16.00
CA PRO A 66 -8.95 -6.41 -15.71
C PRO A 66 -9.04 -5.10 -16.50
N VAL A 67 -8.85 -3.97 -15.81
CA VAL A 67 -8.75 -2.66 -16.45
C VAL A 67 -7.34 -2.50 -16.99
N GLU A 68 -7.21 -2.30 -18.29
CA GLU A 68 -5.92 -2.01 -18.91
C GLU A 68 -5.55 -0.54 -18.71
N VAL A 69 -4.36 -0.30 -18.18
CA VAL A 69 -3.77 1.03 -17.95
C VAL A 69 -2.30 1.01 -18.34
N ASP A 70 -1.68 2.18 -18.49
CA ASP A 70 -0.26 2.26 -18.80
C ASP A 70 0.60 1.94 -17.55
N PRO A 71 1.84 1.47 -17.71
CA PRO A 71 2.75 1.27 -16.58
C PRO A 71 3.07 2.61 -15.87
N PRO A 72 3.08 2.65 -14.53
CA PRO A 72 3.33 3.89 -13.77
C PRO A 72 4.80 4.30 -13.68
N VAL A 73 5.71 3.61 -14.37
CA VAL A 73 7.17 3.72 -14.19
C VAL A 73 7.90 3.67 -15.53
N ALA A 74 9.17 4.09 -15.52
CA ALA A 74 10.10 4.01 -16.66
C ALA A 74 11.33 3.18 -16.30
N GLY A 75 11.95 2.54 -17.29
CA GLY A 75 13.16 1.76 -17.13
C GLY A 75 12.89 0.38 -16.55
N ARG A 76 13.90 -0.19 -15.88
CA ARG A 76 13.89 -1.58 -15.41
C ARG A 76 13.42 -1.69 -13.96
N TRP A 77 12.42 -2.53 -13.73
CA TRP A 77 11.76 -2.71 -12.43
C TRP A 77 11.47 -4.20 -12.17
N SER A 78 11.33 -4.58 -10.90
CA SER A 78 10.91 -5.92 -10.51
C SER A 78 9.72 -5.88 -9.57
N ALA A 79 8.81 -6.85 -9.70
CA ALA A 79 7.70 -6.99 -8.75
C ALA A 79 8.15 -7.73 -7.48
N LEU A 80 7.73 -7.22 -6.31
CA LEU A 80 7.96 -7.85 -5.01
C LEU A 80 6.74 -8.66 -4.55
N ASN A 81 5.58 -8.01 -4.56
CA ASN A 81 4.29 -8.61 -4.26
C ASN A 81 3.37 -8.33 -5.45
N SER A 82 2.80 -9.37 -6.04
CA SER A 82 2.03 -9.26 -7.27
C SER A 82 0.73 -10.05 -7.19
N PRO A 83 -0.37 -9.50 -7.76
CA PRO A 83 -1.62 -10.25 -7.87
C PRO A 83 -1.56 -11.36 -8.92
N ALA A 84 -0.51 -11.40 -9.75
CA ALA A 84 -0.29 -12.46 -10.72
C ALA A 84 -0.01 -13.83 -10.06
N ASP A 85 0.59 -13.85 -8.86
CA ASP A 85 0.87 -15.09 -8.13
C ASP A 85 -0.17 -15.40 -7.07
N ARG A 86 -0.74 -14.36 -6.45
CA ARG A 86 -1.67 -14.52 -5.32
C ARG A 86 -2.67 -13.39 -5.28
N THR A 87 -3.95 -13.72 -5.10
CA THR A 87 -4.99 -12.74 -4.79
C THR A 87 -5.69 -13.13 -3.46
N PRO A 88 -5.76 -12.25 -2.45
CA PRO A 88 -5.15 -10.91 -2.42
C PRO A 88 -3.62 -10.95 -2.34
N SER A 89 -2.94 -10.08 -3.09
CA SER A 89 -1.48 -10.08 -3.22
C SER A 89 -0.74 -9.83 -1.90
N HIS A 90 -1.31 -8.96 -1.07
CA HIS A 90 -0.77 -8.59 0.25
C HIS A 90 -1.44 -9.36 1.41
N GLY A 91 -2.16 -10.44 1.10
CA GLY A 91 -2.87 -11.25 2.11
C GLY A 91 -4.10 -10.57 2.73
N THR A 92 -4.51 -9.40 2.22
CA THR A 92 -5.65 -8.63 2.73
C THR A 92 -6.43 -7.94 1.61
N HIS A 93 -7.74 -7.78 1.81
CA HIS A 93 -8.61 -6.96 0.94
C HIS A 93 -8.77 -5.52 1.46
N GLN A 94 -8.19 -5.20 2.61
CA GLN A 94 -8.30 -3.88 3.23
C GLN A 94 -7.62 -2.82 2.36
N TYR A 95 -8.10 -1.58 2.47
CA TYR A 95 -7.54 -0.44 1.71
C TYR A 95 -7.67 -0.55 0.18
N GLY A 96 -8.49 -1.48 -0.32
CA GLY A 96 -8.63 -1.73 -1.76
C GLY A 96 -7.46 -2.50 -2.39
N GLN A 97 -6.56 -3.07 -1.60
CA GLN A 97 -5.29 -3.61 -2.11
C GLN A 97 -5.35 -5.06 -2.61
N THR A 98 -6.54 -5.61 -2.86
CA THR A 98 -6.73 -7.00 -3.31
C THR A 98 -5.84 -7.36 -4.50
N TYR A 99 -5.77 -6.46 -5.48
CA TYR A 99 -4.95 -6.62 -6.67
C TYR A 99 -3.79 -5.63 -6.69
N ALA A 100 -3.29 -5.19 -5.53
CA ALA A 100 -2.16 -4.27 -5.49
C ALA A 100 -0.86 -4.94 -5.92
N ILE A 101 0.07 -4.16 -6.43
CA ILE A 101 1.42 -4.60 -6.77
C ILE A 101 2.45 -3.69 -6.07
N ASP A 102 3.48 -4.30 -5.52
CA ASP A 102 4.69 -3.62 -5.07
C ASP A 102 5.78 -3.81 -6.12
N ILE A 103 6.36 -2.72 -6.61
CA ILE A 103 7.48 -2.77 -7.55
C ILE A 103 8.66 -1.94 -7.05
N VAL A 104 9.87 -2.42 -7.34
CA VAL A 104 11.13 -1.72 -7.06
C VAL A 104 11.90 -1.47 -8.35
N ALA A 105 12.63 -0.37 -8.39
CA ALA A 105 13.54 -0.10 -9.50
C ALA A 105 14.78 -1.01 -9.38
N GLU A 106 15.21 -1.54 -10.51
CA GLU A 106 16.49 -2.23 -10.65
C GLU A 106 17.52 -1.23 -11.19
N ALA A 107 18.73 -1.24 -10.62
CA ALA A 107 19.80 -0.42 -11.15
C ALA A 107 20.32 -0.98 -12.48
N GLU A 108 20.66 -0.08 -13.40
CA GLU A 108 21.37 -0.44 -14.64
C GLU A 108 22.83 -0.83 -14.35
N GLU A 109 23.45 -0.18 -13.36
CA GLU A 109 24.81 -0.44 -12.92
C GLU A 109 24.83 -1.27 -11.63
N GLU A 110 25.69 -2.30 -11.58
CA GLU A 110 25.78 -3.25 -10.46
C GLU A 110 26.18 -2.56 -9.13
N GLU A 111 26.97 -1.50 -9.19
CA GLU A 111 27.38 -0.69 -8.03
C GLU A 111 26.23 0.08 -7.36
N ARG A 112 25.12 0.29 -8.09
CA ARG A 112 23.88 0.87 -7.56
C ARG A 112 22.83 -0.18 -7.27
N SER A 113 23.18 -1.47 -7.30
CA SER A 113 22.22 -2.55 -7.05
C SER A 113 21.47 -2.36 -5.73
N ARG A 114 20.19 -2.78 -5.74
CA ARG A 114 19.33 -2.71 -4.57
C ARG A 114 19.98 -3.48 -3.39
N PRO A 115 20.16 -2.84 -2.22
CA PRO A 115 20.74 -3.52 -1.07
C PRO A 115 19.95 -4.78 -0.68
N PRO A 116 20.62 -5.93 -0.47
CA PRO A 116 19.94 -7.16 -0.10
C PRO A 116 19.45 -7.10 1.35
N PHE A 117 18.52 -8.01 1.66
CA PHE A 117 18.03 -8.19 3.01
C PHE A 117 19.13 -8.55 3.99
N ALA A 118 19.19 -7.81 5.11
CA ALA A 118 20.17 -8.04 6.16
C ALA A 118 19.59 -8.91 7.28
N TRP A 119 20.30 -9.97 7.66
CA TRP A 119 19.86 -10.79 8.80
C TRP A 119 19.96 -10.05 10.15
N LEU A 120 20.94 -9.18 10.33
CA LEU A 120 21.14 -8.47 11.60
C LEU A 120 21.66 -7.04 11.39
N TRP A 121 22.68 -6.88 10.55
CA TRP A 121 23.37 -5.62 10.32
C TRP A 121 23.58 -5.34 8.82
N PRO A 122 23.46 -4.09 8.36
CA PRO A 122 22.97 -2.92 9.10
C PRO A 122 21.48 -3.07 9.46
N VAL A 123 21.09 -2.54 10.62
CA VAL A 123 19.69 -2.60 11.09
C VAL A 123 18.77 -1.83 10.15
N ALA A 124 19.19 -0.66 9.69
CA ALA A 124 18.45 0.15 8.74
C ALA A 124 19.43 0.79 7.76
N ARG A 125 18.94 1.11 6.57
CA ARG A 125 19.68 1.82 5.52
C ARG A 125 18.98 3.11 5.15
N ARG A 126 19.71 4.06 4.58
CA ARG A 126 19.11 5.29 4.09
C ARG A 126 18.23 4.98 2.89
N SER A 127 17.22 5.81 2.65
CA SER A 127 16.36 5.59 1.48
C SER A 127 17.13 5.84 0.18
N GLU A 128 18.10 6.76 0.20
CA GLU A 128 18.96 7.04 -0.95
C GLU A 128 19.86 5.86 -1.35
N ASP A 129 20.01 4.85 -0.51
CA ASP A 129 20.78 3.63 -0.82
C ASP A 129 20.00 2.69 -1.77
N PHE A 130 18.72 2.96 -2.05
CA PHE A 130 17.86 2.12 -2.89
C PHE A 130 17.55 2.82 -4.23
N PRO A 131 17.69 2.13 -5.37
CA PRO A 131 17.45 2.71 -6.70
C PRO A 131 16.06 3.32 -6.89
N ALA A 132 15.05 2.73 -6.26
CA ALA A 132 13.67 3.19 -6.39
C ALA A 132 13.46 4.57 -5.74
N PHE A 133 14.25 4.97 -4.75
CA PHE A 133 14.02 6.23 -4.06
C PHE A 133 14.32 7.43 -4.97
N GLY A 134 13.30 8.26 -5.20
CA GLY A 134 13.40 9.42 -6.08
C GLY A 134 13.15 9.12 -7.56
N ALA A 135 12.90 7.85 -7.93
CA ALA A 135 12.53 7.48 -9.30
C ALA A 135 11.18 8.11 -9.69
N PRO A 136 11.04 8.63 -10.94
CA PRO A 136 9.83 9.30 -11.38
C PRO A 136 8.67 8.32 -11.56
N LEU A 137 7.46 8.79 -11.24
CA LEU A 137 6.23 8.03 -11.34
C LEU A 137 5.23 8.77 -12.24
N PHE A 138 4.55 8.02 -13.11
CA PHE A 138 3.75 8.57 -14.19
C PHE A 138 2.27 8.20 -14.07
N ALA A 139 1.41 9.07 -14.59
CA ALA A 139 -0.02 8.80 -14.70
C ALA A 139 -0.28 7.60 -15.61
N VAL A 140 -1.04 6.62 -15.11
CA VAL A 140 -1.37 5.39 -15.84
C VAL A 140 -2.48 5.57 -16.90
N ALA A 141 -3.17 6.71 -16.88
CA ALA A 141 -4.21 7.08 -17.83
C ALA A 141 -4.52 8.58 -17.70
N ASP A 142 -5.29 9.12 -18.66
CA ASP A 142 -5.94 10.42 -18.48
C ASP A 142 -6.87 10.36 -17.26
N ALA A 143 -6.73 11.32 -16.35
CA ALA A 143 -7.40 11.24 -15.05
C ALA A 143 -7.61 12.60 -14.39
N THR A 144 -8.41 12.59 -13.33
CA THR A 144 -8.53 13.72 -12.39
C THR A 144 -7.92 13.33 -11.04
N VAL A 145 -7.06 14.17 -10.48
CA VAL A 145 -6.50 13.96 -9.14
C VAL A 145 -7.61 14.23 -8.12
N VAL A 146 -8.07 13.22 -7.40
CA VAL A 146 -9.12 13.36 -6.37
C VAL A 146 -8.56 13.43 -4.95
N HIS A 147 -7.32 12.99 -4.75
CA HIS A 147 -6.60 13.15 -3.49
C HIS A 147 -5.09 13.26 -3.70
N ALA A 148 -4.44 14.08 -2.88
CA ALA A 148 -3.00 14.29 -2.85
C ALA A 148 -2.54 14.52 -1.41
N GLU A 149 -1.58 13.72 -0.94
CA GLU A 149 -0.97 13.80 0.37
C GLU A 149 0.56 13.76 0.23
N ASP A 150 1.25 14.78 0.74
CA ASP A 150 2.72 14.94 0.55
C ASP A 150 3.47 15.40 1.82
N GLY A 151 2.81 15.36 2.99
CA GLY A 151 3.36 15.92 4.23
C GLY A 151 4.14 14.93 5.10
N GLN A 152 4.05 13.63 4.83
CA GLN A 152 4.59 12.58 5.69
C GLN A 152 6.08 12.35 5.42
N ARG A 153 6.88 12.18 6.47
CA ARG A 153 8.31 11.94 6.34
C ARG A 153 8.58 10.55 5.77
N ASP A 154 9.51 10.48 4.82
CA ASP A 154 10.20 9.24 4.49
C ASP A 154 11.05 8.80 5.69
N HIS A 155 11.10 7.49 5.93
CA HIS A 155 11.90 6.90 7.01
C HIS A 155 13.04 6.05 6.43
N VAL A 156 14.00 5.67 7.27
CA VAL A 156 15.02 4.68 6.91
C VAL A 156 14.38 3.32 6.63
N SER A 157 15.07 2.44 5.91
CA SER A 157 14.52 1.12 5.58
C SER A 157 14.29 0.28 6.83
N ARG A 158 13.31 -0.61 6.74
CA ARG A 158 13.13 -1.79 7.58
C ARG A 158 13.51 -3.04 6.79
N ASN A 159 14.62 -2.97 6.06
CA ASN A 159 15.15 -4.07 5.27
C ASN A 159 16.25 -4.84 6.05
N SER A 160 15.87 -5.28 7.25
CA SER A 160 16.63 -6.22 8.08
C SER A 160 15.70 -6.96 9.04
N LEU A 161 16.10 -8.11 9.57
CA LEU A 161 15.24 -8.85 10.51
C LEU A 161 14.85 -8.02 11.74
N PRO A 162 15.77 -7.36 12.48
CA PRO A 162 15.38 -6.54 13.62
C PRO A 162 14.41 -5.41 13.25
N ALA A 163 14.62 -4.78 12.10
CA ALA A 163 13.80 -3.65 11.67
C ALA A 163 12.43 -4.07 11.14
N VAL A 164 12.30 -5.21 10.45
CA VAL A 164 11.00 -5.80 10.09
C VAL A 164 10.24 -6.21 11.35
N LEU A 165 10.91 -6.82 12.34
CA LEU A 165 10.24 -7.17 13.60
C LEU A 165 9.72 -5.93 14.33
N TYR A 166 10.51 -4.86 14.38
CA TYR A 166 10.05 -3.57 14.90
C TYR A 166 8.83 -3.03 14.13
N LEU A 167 8.86 -3.09 12.79
CA LEU A 167 7.73 -2.70 11.94
C LEU A 167 6.48 -3.50 12.28
N MET A 168 6.59 -4.84 12.30
CA MET A 168 5.45 -5.73 12.48
C MET A 168 4.84 -5.65 13.89
N VAL A 169 5.66 -5.53 14.93
CA VAL A 169 5.17 -5.60 16.32
C VAL A 169 4.68 -4.25 16.82
N LEU A 170 5.37 -3.16 16.48
CA LEU A 170 5.09 -1.84 17.05
C LEU A 170 4.56 -0.85 16.01
N GLU A 171 5.33 -0.61 14.95
CA GLU A 171 5.08 0.52 14.05
C GLU A 171 3.79 0.34 13.24
N ALA A 172 3.57 -0.85 12.67
CA ALA A 172 2.40 -1.17 11.86
C ALA A 172 1.10 -1.04 12.67
N THR A 173 1.09 -1.53 13.91
CA THR A 173 -0.03 -1.40 14.84
C THR A 173 -0.41 0.07 15.06
N VAL A 174 0.57 0.91 15.38
CA VAL A 174 0.34 2.35 15.61
C VAL A 174 -0.20 3.01 14.34
N ARG A 175 0.34 2.66 13.16
CA ARG A 175 -0.13 3.21 11.88
C ARG A 175 -1.57 2.79 11.56
N VAL A 176 -1.93 1.53 11.79
CA VAL A 176 -3.30 1.03 11.59
C VAL A 176 -4.29 1.75 12.50
N LEU A 177 -3.93 1.96 13.77
CA LEU A 177 -4.76 2.74 14.71
C LEU A 177 -4.90 4.20 14.29
N ALA A 178 -3.85 4.79 13.73
CA ALA A 178 -3.86 6.15 13.20
C ALA A 178 -4.55 6.30 11.82
N GLY A 179 -4.99 5.19 11.22
CA GLY A 179 -5.84 5.14 10.03
C GLY A 179 -5.10 4.98 8.70
N ALA A 180 -5.87 4.72 7.64
CA ALA A 180 -5.36 4.37 6.30
C ALA A 180 -4.29 5.33 5.78
N ARG A 181 -4.46 6.64 5.99
CA ARG A 181 -3.49 7.68 5.61
C ARG A 181 -2.08 7.40 6.14
N ARG A 182 -1.94 6.89 7.37
CA ARG A 182 -0.62 6.58 7.97
C ARG A 182 -0.03 5.26 7.50
N VAL A 183 -0.86 4.36 6.98
CA VAL A 183 -0.44 3.10 6.36
C VAL A 183 0.05 3.38 4.94
N VAL A 184 -0.72 4.11 4.15
CA VAL A 184 -0.42 4.39 2.73
C VAL A 184 0.70 5.44 2.57
N GLY A 185 0.87 6.34 3.54
CA GLY A 185 1.92 7.37 3.49
C GLY A 185 1.54 8.56 2.61
N ASN A 186 2.53 9.22 2.00
CA ASN A 186 2.27 10.18 0.93
C ASN A 186 1.71 9.41 -0.26
N HIS A 187 0.64 9.91 -0.86
CA HIS A 187 -0.07 9.19 -1.90
C HIS A 187 -0.91 10.10 -2.80
N LEU A 188 -1.20 9.58 -3.98
CA LEU A 188 -2.14 10.15 -4.94
C LEU A 188 -3.29 9.18 -5.14
N ILE A 189 -4.48 9.73 -5.32
CA ILE A 189 -5.64 9.00 -5.82
C ILE A 189 -6.12 9.70 -7.09
N LEU A 190 -6.13 8.95 -8.19
CA LEU A 190 -6.62 9.41 -9.50
C LEU A 190 -8.00 8.80 -9.77
N ASP A 191 -8.94 9.60 -10.26
CA ASP A 191 -10.17 9.12 -10.88
C ASP A 191 -9.94 8.95 -12.38
N LEU A 192 -9.95 7.69 -12.83
CA LEU A 192 -9.76 7.31 -14.23
C LEU A 192 -11.08 7.31 -15.02
N GLY A 193 -12.20 7.66 -14.36
CA GLY A 193 -13.54 7.50 -14.89
C GLY A 193 -14.12 6.09 -14.65
N ASN A 194 -15.40 5.92 -15.00
CA ASN A 194 -16.12 4.64 -14.94
C ASN A 194 -16.06 3.92 -13.56
N GLY A 195 -15.94 4.69 -12.47
CA GLY A 195 -15.83 4.14 -11.12
C GLY A 195 -14.52 3.38 -10.88
N THR A 196 -13.44 3.74 -11.56
CA THR A 196 -12.11 3.17 -11.35
C THR A 196 -11.15 4.25 -10.87
N TYR A 197 -10.47 3.95 -9.77
CA TYR A 197 -9.53 4.85 -9.14
C TYR A 197 -8.16 4.19 -9.04
N ALA A 198 -7.08 4.93 -9.32
CA ALA A 198 -5.71 4.46 -9.12
C ALA A 198 -5.13 5.05 -7.84
N VAL A 199 -4.39 4.25 -7.07
CA VAL A 199 -3.62 4.71 -5.91
C VAL A 199 -2.14 4.49 -6.17
N TYR A 200 -1.35 5.53 -5.88
CA TYR A 200 0.10 5.48 -5.82
C TYR A 200 0.50 5.79 -4.39
N ALA A 201 1.16 4.86 -3.71
CA ALA A 201 1.47 4.96 -2.30
C ALA A 201 2.97 5.01 -2.02
N HIS A 202 3.33 5.28 -0.76
CA HIS A 202 4.71 5.39 -0.29
C HIS A 202 5.53 6.47 -1.01
N LEU A 203 4.88 7.55 -1.49
CA LEU A 203 5.52 8.59 -2.29
C LEU A 203 6.55 9.39 -1.46
N ARG A 204 7.54 9.97 -2.17
CA ARG A 204 8.59 10.78 -1.54
C ARG A 204 8.01 12.10 -1.09
N ARG A 205 8.33 12.50 0.15
CA ARG A 205 7.86 13.78 0.70
C ARG A 205 8.32 14.97 -0.14
N GLY A 206 7.40 15.88 -0.42
CA GLY A 206 7.63 17.09 -1.19
C GLY A 206 7.88 16.83 -2.68
N SER A 207 7.44 15.69 -3.22
CA SER A 207 7.71 15.31 -4.62
C SER A 207 6.52 15.42 -5.55
N LEU A 208 5.30 15.64 -5.02
CA LEU A 208 4.12 15.71 -5.86
C LEU A 208 4.19 16.95 -6.77
N THR A 209 3.96 16.74 -8.07
CA THR A 209 3.90 17.81 -9.09
C THR A 209 2.47 18.27 -9.35
N VAL A 210 1.49 17.64 -8.69
CA VAL A 210 0.05 17.84 -8.88
C VAL A 210 -0.66 18.00 -7.54
N ARG A 211 -1.88 18.54 -7.57
CA ARG A 211 -2.78 18.69 -6.42
C ARG A 211 -4.18 18.20 -6.73
N ALA A 212 -4.98 17.99 -5.70
CA ALA A 212 -6.39 17.62 -5.86
C ALA A 212 -7.14 18.64 -6.72
N GLY A 213 -7.91 18.15 -7.69
CA GLY A 213 -8.62 18.92 -8.70
C GLY A 213 -7.90 19.04 -10.05
N ASP A 214 -6.60 18.77 -10.12
CA ASP A 214 -5.86 18.82 -11.38
C ASP A 214 -6.29 17.69 -12.33
N ARG A 215 -6.28 17.98 -13.64
CA ARG A 215 -6.37 16.96 -14.69
C ARG A 215 -4.97 16.59 -15.14
N VAL A 216 -4.75 15.31 -15.38
CA VAL A 216 -3.46 14.76 -15.83
C VAL A 216 -3.67 13.91 -17.07
N THR A 217 -2.67 13.85 -17.93
CA THR A 217 -2.67 12.97 -19.10
C THR A 217 -1.84 11.72 -18.85
N ALA A 218 -2.14 10.61 -19.51
CA ALA A 218 -1.32 9.40 -19.47
C ALA A 218 0.16 9.73 -19.74
N GLY A 219 1.07 9.14 -18.97
CA GLY A 219 2.51 9.40 -19.05
C GLY A 219 3.02 10.70 -18.42
N GLN A 220 2.14 11.56 -17.88
CA GLN A 220 2.57 12.75 -17.14
C GLN A 220 3.26 12.37 -15.81
N GLU A 221 4.43 12.95 -15.50
CA GLU A 221 5.07 12.76 -14.18
C GLU A 221 4.21 13.38 -13.07
N LEU A 222 3.91 12.58 -12.03
CA LEU A 222 3.01 12.94 -10.93
C LEU A 222 3.74 13.15 -9.60
N ALA A 223 4.75 12.33 -9.36
CA ALA A 223 5.46 12.24 -8.09
C ALA A 223 6.75 11.45 -8.25
N ARG A 224 7.48 11.28 -7.15
CA ARG A 224 8.63 10.37 -7.08
C ARG A 224 8.40 9.28 -6.05
N CYS A 225 8.95 8.10 -6.32
CA CYS A 225 8.92 6.97 -5.41
C CYS A 225 9.67 7.31 -4.12
N GLY A 226 9.08 6.97 -2.97
CA GLY A 226 9.57 7.34 -1.64
C GLY A 226 9.64 6.15 -0.70
N ASN A 227 9.60 6.45 0.59
CA ASN A 227 9.60 5.46 1.67
C ASN A 227 8.82 5.98 2.88
N SER A 228 7.61 6.49 2.62
CA SER A 228 6.69 7.00 3.63
C SER A 228 5.59 5.97 3.94
N GLY A 229 4.88 6.11 5.05
CA GLY A 229 3.82 5.17 5.43
C GLY A 229 4.35 3.86 6.03
N ASN A 230 3.68 2.74 5.75
CA ASN A 230 4.03 1.42 6.24
C ASN A 230 4.85 0.65 5.18
N SER A 231 6.06 1.15 4.92
CA SER A 231 6.97 0.59 3.91
C SER A 231 8.21 -0.04 4.56
N THR A 232 8.74 -1.12 3.98
CA THR A 232 10.00 -1.73 4.44
C THR A 232 11.22 -1.14 3.74
N GLU A 233 11.07 -0.60 2.54
CA GLU A 233 12.13 0.00 1.74
C GLU A 233 11.51 0.80 0.59
N PRO A 234 12.25 1.71 -0.07
CA PRO A 234 11.71 2.44 -1.20
C PRO A 234 11.15 1.52 -2.30
N HIS A 235 9.85 1.63 -2.58
CA HIS A 235 9.12 0.91 -3.61
C HIS A 235 7.85 1.69 -3.98
N LEU A 236 7.29 1.42 -5.16
CA LEU A 236 5.94 1.87 -5.50
C LEU A 236 4.95 0.76 -5.15
N HIS A 237 4.00 1.08 -4.27
CA HIS A 237 2.75 0.33 -4.15
C HIS A 237 1.70 0.96 -5.06
N PHE A 238 1.21 0.19 -6.02
CA PHE A 238 0.20 0.60 -6.99
C PHE A 238 -1.03 -0.32 -6.94
N GLN A 239 -2.22 0.25 -7.08
CA GLN A 239 -3.45 -0.53 -7.17
C GLN A 239 -4.56 0.23 -7.89
N LEU A 240 -5.51 -0.50 -8.48
CA LEU A 240 -6.81 0.03 -8.87
C LEU A 240 -7.88 -0.36 -7.84
N MET A 241 -8.87 0.52 -7.67
CA MET A 241 -9.97 0.34 -6.73
C MET A 241 -11.28 0.94 -7.25
N ASP A 242 -12.41 0.54 -6.66
CA ASP A 242 -13.76 0.90 -7.10
C ASP A 242 -14.33 2.19 -6.47
N GLY A 243 -13.53 2.90 -5.68
CA GLY A 243 -13.91 4.16 -5.05
C GLY A 243 -12.73 4.85 -4.37
N PRO A 244 -12.78 6.18 -4.16
CA PRO A 244 -11.63 6.95 -3.66
C PRO A 244 -11.37 6.79 -2.16
N ASN A 245 -12.30 6.19 -1.41
CA ASN A 245 -12.16 6.04 0.04
C ASN A 245 -11.44 4.74 0.39
N LEU A 246 -10.16 4.81 0.74
CA LEU A 246 -9.32 3.66 1.09
C LEU A 246 -10.00 2.71 2.10
N ASP A 247 -10.65 3.22 3.15
CA ASP A 247 -11.29 2.35 4.16
C ASP A 247 -12.47 1.53 3.61
N ARG A 248 -13.05 1.93 2.48
CA ARG A 248 -14.28 1.36 1.91
C ARG A 248 -14.09 0.75 0.52
N ALA A 249 -13.04 1.14 -0.18
CA ALA A 249 -12.78 0.67 -1.53
C ALA A 249 -12.53 -0.84 -1.55
N ARG A 250 -12.79 -1.43 -2.71
CA ARG A 250 -12.47 -2.80 -3.06
C ARG A 250 -11.48 -2.78 -4.22
N GLY A 251 -10.54 -3.71 -4.19
CA GLY A 251 -9.54 -3.80 -5.24
C GLY A 251 -10.15 -4.21 -6.56
N VAL A 252 -9.58 -3.68 -7.63
CA VAL A 252 -10.01 -3.88 -9.01
C VAL A 252 -8.85 -4.52 -9.76
N PRO A 253 -9.07 -5.60 -10.50
CA PRO A 253 -8.01 -6.21 -11.30
C PRO A 253 -7.56 -5.24 -12.38
N PHE A 254 -6.26 -5.22 -12.66
CA PHE A 254 -5.68 -4.39 -13.71
C PHE A 254 -4.71 -5.22 -14.54
N THR A 255 -4.34 -4.68 -15.70
CA THR A 255 -3.20 -5.15 -16.49
C THR A 255 -2.46 -3.94 -17.05
N TRP A 256 -1.14 -4.02 -17.16
CA TRP A 256 -0.37 -2.97 -17.82
C TRP A 256 -0.31 -3.22 -19.32
N ARG A 257 -0.58 -2.17 -20.09
CA ARG A 257 -0.51 -2.18 -21.55
C ARG A 257 0.86 -2.70 -22.00
N GLY A 258 0.87 -3.74 -22.83
CA GLY A 258 2.09 -4.35 -23.37
C GLY A 258 2.92 -5.20 -22.40
N LEU A 259 2.67 -5.13 -21.08
CA LEU A 259 3.47 -5.83 -20.06
C LEU A 259 2.68 -6.90 -19.29
N GLY A 260 1.35 -6.83 -19.28
CA GLY A 260 0.57 -7.70 -18.40
C GLY A 260 0.69 -7.29 -16.95
N VAL A 261 0.69 -8.27 -16.04
CA VAL A 261 1.02 -8.07 -14.62
C VAL A 261 2.20 -8.98 -14.28
N PRO A 262 3.38 -8.44 -13.97
CA PRO A 262 4.58 -9.24 -13.71
C PRO A 262 4.42 -10.03 -12.40
N LYS A 263 4.94 -11.26 -12.38
CA LYS A 263 5.00 -12.11 -11.19
C LYS A 263 6.06 -11.65 -10.20
N ASN A 264 5.99 -12.12 -8.96
CA ASN A 264 6.99 -11.89 -7.94
C ASN A 264 8.38 -12.28 -8.45
N LYS A 265 9.33 -11.36 -8.29
CA LYS A 265 10.73 -11.43 -8.78
C LYS A 265 10.87 -11.38 -10.30
N GLU A 266 9.78 -11.23 -11.05
CA GLU A 266 9.86 -10.96 -12.48
C GLU A 266 10.31 -9.52 -12.70
N THR A 267 11.37 -9.37 -13.48
CA THR A 267 11.87 -8.08 -13.94
C THR A 267 11.22 -7.73 -15.27
N PHE A 268 10.79 -6.48 -15.40
CA PHE A 268 10.22 -5.93 -16.62
C PHE A 268 10.87 -4.59 -16.94
N GLU A 269 10.73 -4.15 -18.19
CA GLU A 269 11.20 -2.85 -18.66
C GLU A 269 10.02 -2.08 -19.22
N SER A 270 9.91 -0.80 -18.86
CA SER A 270 8.84 0.07 -19.34
C SER A 270 9.39 1.32 -20.00
N ILE A 271 8.83 1.67 -21.15
CA ILE A 271 9.15 2.90 -21.87
C ILE A 271 7.95 3.86 -21.73
N PRO A 272 8.11 5.03 -21.09
CA PRO A 272 7.03 6.00 -20.96
C PRO A 272 6.50 6.44 -22.32
N GLY A 273 5.18 6.47 -22.47
CA GLY A 273 4.54 7.06 -23.65
C GLY A 273 4.76 6.29 -24.94
N ALA A 274 5.18 5.01 -24.89
CA ALA A 274 5.09 4.14 -26.05
C ALA A 274 3.61 3.93 -26.38
N THR A 275 3.09 4.75 -27.29
CA THR A 275 1.86 4.46 -28.03
C THR A 275 2.13 3.15 -28.78
N HIS A 276 1.82 2.01 -28.16
CA HIS A 276 1.78 0.76 -28.89
C HIS A 276 0.65 0.88 -29.92
N PRO A 277 0.92 0.64 -31.22
CA PRO A 277 -0.11 0.74 -32.24
C PRO A 277 -1.25 -0.22 -31.91
N ALA A 278 -2.48 0.28 -32.15
CA ALA A 278 -3.74 -0.43 -31.94
C ALA A 278 -3.82 -1.76 -32.70
#